data_AF-A0A3D2NKK5-F1
#
_entry.id   AF-A0A3D2NKK5-F1
#
_cell.length_a   1.000
_cell.length_b   1.000
_cell.length_c   1.000
_cell.angle_alpha   90.00
_cell.angle_beta   90.00
_cell.angle_gamma   90.00
#
_symmetry.space_group_name_H-M   'P 1'
#
loop_
_entity.id
_entity.type
_entity.pdbx_description
1 polymer ?
#
loop_
_entity_poly.entity_id
_entity_poly.type
_entity_poly.pdbx_seq_one_letter_code
_entity_poly.pdbx_strand_id
1 'polypeptide(L)'
;MKLARRSLFSRSLWLAVGLLIVLAIAFIFYVRAEKQIDRANESRHQSYLLADELRQTSDDLTRMARSYVVTGDAHYKTHYQDILAIREGTKLRPVDYQSIYWDLVLPDQPPPHPDSKLAVPLLALMRQAGFTSAEFAKLAEAKANSDALTATEFAAFQLIEAAPTEANRLRARILLNDEAYHRAKAGIMRPIDEFHHLMDERTLAAVDAATENATLLRGIFA
;
A
#
# COMPACT_ATOMS: atom_id res chain seq x y z
N MET A 1 52.06 48.27 23.80
CA MET A 1 51.70 47.34 22.69
C MET A 1 51.11 45.98 23.13
N LYS A 2 51.03 45.61 24.43
CA LYS A 2 50.44 44.33 24.89
C LYS A 2 48.90 44.36 25.10
N LEU A 3 48.31 45.53 25.38
CA LEU A 3 46.86 45.69 25.62
C LEU A 3 46.00 45.56 24.35
N ALA A 4 46.49 46.04 23.20
CA ALA A 4 45.78 45.93 21.91
C ALA A 4 45.70 44.48 21.38
N ARG A 5 46.67 43.62 21.71
CA ARG A 5 46.73 42.22 21.26
C ARG A 5 45.67 41.32 21.94
N ARG A 6 45.34 41.57 23.21
CA ARG A 6 44.27 40.84 23.93
C ARG A 6 42.87 41.13 23.37
N SER A 7 42.64 42.38 22.93
CA SER A 7 41.41 42.80 22.25
C SER A 7 41.20 42.07 20.92
N LEU A 8 42.26 41.96 20.11
CA LEU A 8 42.20 41.27 18.82
C LEU A 8 42.00 39.76 18.96
N PHE A 9 42.69 39.12 19.91
CA PHE A 9 42.54 37.68 20.20
C PHE A 9 41.13 37.33 20.70
N SER A 10 40.57 38.13 21.63
CA SER A 10 39.20 37.94 22.12
C SER A 10 38.18 38.10 20.99
N ARG A 11 38.34 39.11 20.12
CA ARG A 11 37.48 39.30 18.94
C ARG A 11 37.55 38.12 17.97
N SER A 12 38.75 37.64 17.64
CA SER A 12 38.91 36.46 16.77
C SER A 12 38.31 35.20 17.38
N LEU A 13 38.41 35.03 18.70
CA LEU A 13 37.81 33.91 19.41
C LEU A 13 36.28 33.96 19.34
N TRP A 14 35.67 35.12 19.58
CA TRP A 14 34.21 35.29 19.46
C TRP A 14 33.72 35.09 18.02
N LEU A 15 34.49 35.54 17.02
CA LEU A 15 34.18 35.29 15.61
C LEU A 15 34.25 33.79 15.27
N ALA A 16 35.27 33.09 15.75
CA ALA A 16 35.40 31.65 15.55
C ALA A 16 34.27 30.86 16.22
N VAL A 17 33.88 31.24 17.44
CA VAL A 17 32.73 30.64 18.14
C VAL A 17 31.42 30.94 17.40
N GLY A 18 31.21 32.17 16.94
CA GLY A 18 30.04 32.54 16.13
C GLY A 18 29.94 31.74 14.83
N LEU A 19 31.06 31.60 14.11
CA LEU A 19 31.16 30.77 12.91
C LEU A 19 30.84 29.30 13.20
N LEU A 20 31.39 28.74 14.29
CA LEU A 20 31.13 27.37 14.69
C LEU A 20 29.65 27.13 15.02
N ILE A 21 28.98 28.08 15.67
CA ILE A 21 27.53 28.02 15.93
C ILE A 21 26.75 28.03 14.61
N VAL A 22 27.10 28.90 13.67
CA VAL A 22 26.44 28.96 12.34
C VAL A 22 26.63 27.64 11.59
N LEU A 23 27.84 27.07 11.58
CA LEU A 23 28.11 25.78 10.96
C LEU A 23 27.33 24.63 11.62
N ALA A 24 27.26 24.62 12.96
CA ALA A 24 26.48 23.62 13.69
C ALA A 24 24.97 23.71 13.36
N ILE A 25 24.43 24.92 13.28
CA ILE A 25 23.03 25.15 12.89
C ILE A 25 22.80 24.67 11.45
N ALA A 26 23.67 25.07 10.50
CA ALA A 26 23.58 24.63 9.11
C ALA A 26 23.64 23.10 9.01
N PHE A 27 24.50 22.45 9.80
CA PHE A 27 24.65 21.00 9.79
C PHE A 27 23.39 20.29 10.32
N ILE A 28 22.77 20.84 11.36
CA ILE A 28 21.48 20.35 11.86
C ILE A 28 20.39 20.45 10.77
N PHE A 29 20.33 21.57 10.05
CA PHE A 29 19.37 21.72 8.94
C PHE A 29 19.64 20.73 7.81
N TYR A 30 20.91 20.54 7.44
CA TYR A 30 21.32 19.55 6.44
C TYR A 30 20.87 18.13 6.83
N VAL A 31 21.19 17.68 8.05
CA VAL A 31 20.76 16.35 8.53
C VAL A 31 19.24 16.22 8.54
N ARG A 32 18.50 17.29 8.85
CA ARG A 32 17.03 17.28 8.78
C ARG A 32 16.50 17.19 7.35
N ALA A 33 17.19 17.76 6.37
CA ALA A 33 16.79 17.67 4.97
C ALA A 33 17.06 16.27 4.40
N GLU A 34 18.22 15.66 4.69
CA GLU A 34 18.49 14.26 4.33
C GLU A 34 17.43 13.32 4.92
N LYS A 35 17.11 13.48 6.21
CA LYS A 35 16.03 12.70 6.84
C LYS A 35 14.63 12.98 6.25
N GLN A 36 14.42 14.10 5.57
CA GLN A 36 13.14 14.35 4.87
C GLN A 36 13.05 13.52 3.59
N ILE A 37 14.17 13.32 2.87
CA ILE A 37 14.23 12.42 1.71
C ILE A 37 13.88 11.00 2.14
N ASP A 38 14.49 10.50 3.23
CA ASP A 38 14.21 9.16 3.74
C ASP A 38 12.72 8.99 4.09
N ARG A 39 12.12 9.97 4.79
CA ARG A 39 10.69 9.93 5.14
C ARG A 39 9.77 9.99 3.91
N ALA A 40 10.14 10.77 2.89
CA ALA A 40 9.38 10.86 1.65
C ALA A 40 9.41 9.52 0.89
N ASN A 41 10.57 8.88 0.81
CA ASN A 41 10.71 7.56 0.20
C ASN A 41 9.98 6.46 0.99
N GLU A 42 10.05 6.47 2.32
CA GLU A 42 9.31 5.51 3.14
C GLU A 42 7.80 5.68 2.96
N SER A 43 7.30 6.93 2.98
CA SER A 43 5.88 7.22 2.73
C SER A 43 5.44 6.77 1.33
N ARG A 44 6.28 6.99 0.32
CA ARG A 44 6.07 6.50 -1.05
C ARG A 44 5.98 4.98 -1.06
N HIS A 45 6.92 4.29 -0.44
CA HIS A 45 6.94 2.83 -0.36
C HIS A 45 5.69 2.27 0.32
N GLN A 46 5.33 2.78 1.50
CA GLN A 46 4.12 2.37 2.23
C GLN A 46 2.85 2.60 1.40
N SER A 47 2.79 3.72 0.66
CA SER A 47 1.66 4.00 -0.23
C SER A 47 1.55 2.93 -1.32
N TYR A 48 2.68 2.56 -1.94
CA TYR A 48 2.74 1.49 -2.93
C TYR A 48 2.32 0.12 -2.37
N LEU A 49 2.73 -0.24 -1.16
CA LEU A 49 2.38 -1.54 -0.57
C LEU A 49 0.87 -1.65 -0.31
N LEU A 50 0.25 -0.59 0.23
CA LEU A 50 -1.20 -0.57 0.47
C LEU A 50 -2.00 -0.58 -0.83
N ALA A 51 -1.51 0.15 -1.85
CA ALA A 51 -2.06 0.15 -3.20
C ALA A 51 -2.07 -1.25 -3.80
N ASP A 52 -0.92 -1.92 -3.75
CA ASP A 52 -0.72 -3.25 -4.32
C ASP A 52 -1.55 -4.30 -3.59
N GLU A 53 -1.71 -4.19 -2.26
CA GLU A 53 -2.57 -5.08 -1.48
C GLU A 53 -4.02 -5.09 -2.02
N LEU A 54 -4.60 -3.93 -2.34
CA LEU A 54 -5.96 -3.87 -2.88
C LEU A 54 -6.05 -4.54 -4.26
N ARG A 55 -5.07 -4.30 -5.13
CA ARG A 55 -4.98 -4.91 -6.45
C ARG A 55 -4.85 -6.44 -6.34
N GLN A 56 -3.85 -6.90 -5.61
CA GLN A 56 -3.54 -8.31 -5.38
C GLN A 56 -4.75 -9.04 -4.81
N THR A 57 -5.33 -8.54 -3.72
CA THR A 57 -6.47 -9.21 -3.08
C THR A 57 -7.71 -9.23 -3.98
N SER A 58 -7.83 -8.35 -4.98
CA SER A 58 -8.92 -8.39 -5.96
C SER A 58 -8.68 -9.51 -6.96
N ASP A 59 -7.44 -9.71 -7.38
CA ASP A 59 -7.04 -10.81 -8.26
C ASP A 59 -7.15 -12.16 -7.53
N ASP A 60 -6.81 -12.19 -6.24
CA ASP A 60 -6.98 -13.36 -5.39
C ASP A 60 -8.45 -13.76 -5.26
N LEU A 61 -9.38 -12.82 -5.01
CA LEU A 61 -10.81 -13.13 -4.96
C LEU A 61 -11.31 -13.80 -6.25
N THR A 62 -10.99 -13.24 -7.41
CA THR A 62 -11.36 -13.83 -8.71
C THR A 62 -10.73 -15.22 -8.90
N ARG A 63 -9.46 -15.39 -8.50
CA ARG A 63 -8.76 -16.67 -8.59
C ARG A 63 -9.40 -17.73 -7.70
N MET A 64 -9.70 -17.39 -6.45
CA MET A 64 -10.34 -18.29 -5.49
C MET A 64 -11.74 -18.67 -5.96
N ALA A 65 -12.53 -17.70 -6.43
CA ALA A 65 -13.87 -17.96 -6.92
C ALA A 65 -13.89 -18.94 -8.10
N ARG A 66 -13.02 -18.71 -9.10
CA ARG A 66 -12.88 -19.60 -10.27
C ARG A 66 -12.37 -20.99 -9.88
N SER A 67 -11.38 -21.05 -8.98
CA SER A 67 -10.81 -22.32 -8.52
C SER A 67 -11.85 -23.15 -7.78
N TYR A 68 -12.65 -22.52 -6.90
CA TYR A 68 -13.74 -23.20 -6.20
C TYR A 68 -14.79 -23.76 -7.15
N VAL A 69 -15.23 -22.97 -8.14
CA VAL A 69 -16.27 -23.41 -9.09
C VAL A 69 -15.79 -24.57 -9.98
N VAL A 70 -14.51 -24.60 -10.33
CA VAL A 70 -13.94 -25.67 -11.17
C VAL A 70 -13.70 -26.94 -10.36
N THR A 71 -13.15 -26.83 -9.16
CA THR A 71 -12.68 -27.98 -8.37
C THR A 71 -13.71 -28.51 -7.38
N GLY A 72 -14.59 -27.63 -6.87
CA GLY A 72 -15.45 -27.91 -5.71
C GLY A 72 -14.72 -27.93 -4.36
N ASP A 73 -13.41 -27.62 -4.33
CA ASP A 73 -12.61 -27.66 -3.11
C ASP A 73 -12.95 -26.48 -2.18
N ALA A 74 -13.46 -26.80 -0.99
CA ALA A 74 -13.90 -25.84 0.00
C ALA A 74 -12.78 -24.88 0.48
N HIS A 75 -11.50 -25.28 0.39
CA HIS A 75 -10.37 -24.42 0.77
C HIS A 75 -10.38 -23.10 0.00
N TYR A 76 -10.67 -23.13 -1.31
CA TYR A 76 -10.74 -21.89 -2.11
C TYR A 76 -11.89 -20.98 -1.66
N LYS A 77 -13.04 -21.53 -1.28
CA LYS A 77 -14.15 -20.73 -0.72
C LYS A 77 -13.76 -20.13 0.63
N THR A 78 -13.10 -20.89 1.50
CA THR A 78 -12.60 -20.37 2.79
C THR A 78 -11.59 -19.25 2.58
N HIS A 79 -10.62 -19.41 1.66
CA HIS A 79 -9.65 -18.37 1.34
C HIS A 79 -10.32 -17.12 0.76
N TYR A 80 -11.30 -17.29 -0.12
CA TYR A 80 -12.11 -16.18 -0.63
C TYR A 80 -12.77 -15.39 0.52
N GLN A 81 -13.40 -16.08 1.46
CA GLN A 81 -14.05 -15.45 2.63
C GLN A 81 -13.05 -14.78 3.56
N ASP A 82 -11.89 -15.40 3.76
CA ASP A 82 -10.80 -14.84 4.57
C ASP A 82 -10.24 -13.55 3.97
N ILE A 83 -10.07 -13.48 2.64
CA ILE A 83 -9.63 -12.26 1.95
C ILE A 83 -10.62 -11.12 2.22
N LEU A 84 -11.92 -11.39 2.10
CA LEU A 84 -12.95 -10.39 2.42
C LEU A 84 -12.88 -9.97 3.89
N ALA A 85 -12.77 -10.93 4.81
CA ALA A 85 -12.70 -10.65 6.25
C ALA A 85 -11.46 -9.83 6.64
N ILE A 86 -10.31 -10.09 6.01
CA ILE A 86 -9.08 -9.30 6.21
C ILE A 86 -9.29 -7.86 5.69
N ARG A 87 -9.85 -7.70 4.48
CA ARG A 87 -10.13 -6.38 3.88
C ARG A 87 -11.08 -5.53 4.73
N GLU A 88 -12.09 -6.15 5.33
CA GLU A 88 -13.05 -5.51 6.23
C GLU A 88 -12.52 -5.32 7.65
N GLY A 89 -11.31 -5.82 7.96
CA GLY A 89 -10.75 -5.75 9.31
C GLY A 89 -11.50 -6.59 10.34
N THR A 90 -12.23 -7.62 9.91
CA THR A 90 -12.89 -8.58 10.81
C THR A 90 -12.05 -9.83 11.08
N LYS A 91 -11.00 -10.05 10.27
CA LYS A 91 -9.94 -11.03 10.49
C LYS A 91 -8.59 -10.32 10.62
N LEU A 92 -7.67 -10.92 11.39
CA LEU A 92 -6.29 -10.45 11.47
C LEU A 92 -5.62 -10.54 10.09
N ARG A 93 -4.95 -9.47 9.67
CA ARG A 93 -4.14 -9.51 8.46
C ARG A 93 -2.81 -10.23 8.72
N PRO A 94 -2.27 -11.01 7.78
CA PRO A 94 -0.90 -11.52 7.86
C PRO A 94 0.13 -10.41 7.98
N VAL A 95 1.27 -10.72 8.60
CA VAL A 95 2.48 -9.90 8.45
C VAL A 95 2.92 -9.93 6.99
N ASP A 96 3.35 -8.79 6.46
CA ASP A 96 3.79 -8.64 5.06
C ASP A 96 2.78 -9.19 4.04
N TYR A 97 1.49 -8.92 4.25
CA TYR A 97 0.40 -9.49 3.44
C TYR A 97 0.47 -9.14 1.94
N GLN A 98 1.15 -8.05 1.59
CA GLN A 98 1.49 -7.65 0.22
C GLN A 98 2.56 -8.54 -0.44
N SER A 99 3.16 -9.46 0.31
CA SER A 99 4.04 -10.51 -0.21
C SER A 99 3.21 -11.63 -0.86
N ILE A 100 3.90 -12.65 -1.38
CA ILE A 100 3.28 -13.84 -1.96
C ILE A 100 2.64 -14.65 -0.82
N TYR A 101 1.34 -14.45 -0.56
CA TYR A 101 0.63 -15.13 0.52
C TYR A 101 -0.22 -16.30 0.03
N TRP A 102 -1.31 -16.02 -0.69
CA TRP A 102 -2.33 -17.02 -1.02
C TRP A 102 -1.85 -18.17 -1.91
N ASP A 103 -0.81 -17.94 -2.71
CA ASP A 103 -0.23 -19.00 -3.54
C ASP A 103 0.68 -19.96 -2.74
N LEU A 104 1.08 -19.55 -1.52
CA LEU A 104 1.87 -20.35 -0.58
C LEU A 104 1.03 -20.97 0.55
N VAL A 105 -0.26 -20.63 0.64
CA VAL A 105 -1.17 -21.27 1.59
C VAL A 105 -1.53 -22.66 1.05
N LEU A 106 -0.92 -23.69 1.65
CA LEU A 106 -1.15 -25.08 1.30
C LEU A 106 -1.97 -25.81 2.37
N PRO A 107 -2.78 -26.82 1.98
CA PRO A 107 -3.46 -27.68 2.95
C PRO A 107 -2.46 -28.34 3.91
N ASP A 108 -2.86 -28.47 5.18
CA ASP A 108 -2.10 -29.12 6.26
C ASP A 108 -0.70 -28.51 6.55
N GLN A 109 -0.42 -27.30 6.08
CA GLN A 109 0.81 -26.56 6.37
C GLN A 109 0.51 -25.29 7.17
N PRO A 110 1.43 -24.83 8.03
CA PRO A 110 1.29 -23.53 8.65
C PRO A 110 1.26 -22.42 7.58
N PRO A 111 0.54 -21.32 7.80
CA PRO A 111 0.53 -20.20 6.87
C PRO A 111 1.95 -19.65 6.67
N PRO A 112 2.27 -19.13 5.46
CA PRO A 112 3.63 -18.68 5.12
C PRO A 112 4.10 -17.52 6.00
N HIS A 113 3.15 -16.71 6.48
CA HIS A 113 3.39 -15.62 7.41
C HIS A 113 2.41 -15.72 8.58
N PRO A 114 2.85 -15.42 9.81
CA PRO A 114 1.96 -15.38 10.96
C PRO A 114 0.96 -14.23 10.84
N ASP A 115 -0.17 -14.36 11.53
CA ASP A 115 -1.09 -13.25 11.72
C ASP A 115 -0.40 -12.09 12.44
N SER A 116 -0.67 -10.88 11.97
CA SER A 116 -0.33 -9.66 12.71
C SER A 116 -1.29 -9.46 13.89
N LYS A 117 -1.11 -8.36 14.63
CA LYS A 117 -2.07 -7.92 15.68
C LYS A 117 -3.13 -6.96 15.15
N LEU A 118 -3.20 -6.76 13.83
CA LEU A 118 -4.05 -5.75 13.20
C LEU A 118 -5.28 -6.39 12.57
N ALA A 119 -6.45 -6.02 13.08
CA ALA A 119 -7.74 -6.23 12.45
C ALA A 119 -8.30 -4.85 12.08
N VAL A 120 -7.76 -4.26 11.01
CA VAL A 120 -8.08 -2.89 10.57
C VAL A 120 -8.45 -2.93 9.09
N PRO A 121 -9.56 -2.31 8.67
CA PRO A 121 -9.93 -2.28 7.27
C PRO A 121 -8.84 -1.65 6.39
N LEU A 122 -8.63 -2.18 5.19
CA LEU A 122 -7.60 -1.69 4.27
C LEU A 122 -7.76 -0.18 3.96
N LEU A 123 -8.99 0.27 3.74
CA LEU A 123 -9.27 1.70 3.54
C LEU A 123 -8.92 2.55 4.78
N ALA A 124 -9.02 2.01 5.99
CA ALA A 124 -8.61 2.75 7.18
C ALA A 124 -7.08 2.88 7.27
N LEU A 125 -6.32 1.84 6.86
CA LEU A 125 -4.86 1.91 6.77
C LEU A 125 -4.41 2.94 5.73
N MET A 126 -5.07 2.98 4.57
CA MET A 126 -4.85 4.02 3.56
C MET A 126 -5.15 5.42 4.11
N ARG A 127 -6.24 5.61 4.87
CA ARG A 127 -6.48 6.91 5.51
C ARG A 127 -5.37 7.31 6.49
N GLN A 128 -4.85 6.36 7.27
CA GLN A 128 -3.76 6.59 8.22
C GLN A 128 -2.42 6.90 7.53
N ALA A 129 -2.18 6.33 6.35
CA ALA A 129 -0.99 6.59 5.54
C ALA A 129 -0.99 7.97 4.85
N GLY A 130 -2.04 8.78 5.02
CA GLY A 130 -2.07 10.17 4.55
C GLY A 130 -2.42 10.32 3.07
N PHE A 131 -3.14 9.36 2.49
CA PHE A 131 -3.68 9.48 1.14
C PHE A 131 -4.65 10.67 1.02
N THR A 132 -4.62 11.33 -0.14
CA THR A 132 -5.49 12.48 -0.40
C THR A 132 -6.94 12.05 -0.57
N SER A 133 -7.88 13.00 -0.46
CA SER A 133 -9.30 12.71 -0.69
C SER A 133 -9.58 12.18 -2.10
N ALA A 134 -8.84 12.66 -3.11
CA ALA A 134 -8.98 12.20 -4.49
C ALA A 134 -8.48 10.76 -4.67
N GLU A 135 -7.31 10.45 -4.11
CA GLU A 135 -6.76 9.08 -4.08
C GLU A 135 -7.70 8.12 -3.34
N PHE A 136 -8.17 8.53 -2.16
CA PHE A 136 -9.09 7.73 -1.35
C PHE A 136 -10.42 7.48 -2.07
N ALA A 137 -10.94 8.45 -2.82
CA ALA A 137 -12.17 8.28 -3.58
C ALA A 137 -12.05 7.17 -4.64
N LYS A 138 -10.91 7.08 -5.32
CA LYS A 138 -10.64 6.02 -6.30
C LYS A 138 -10.52 4.64 -5.68
N LEU A 139 -9.87 4.54 -4.52
CA LEU A 139 -9.82 3.30 -3.74
C LEU A 139 -11.21 2.86 -3.26
N ALA A 140 -12.03 3.80 -2.79
CA ALA A 140 -13.40 3.52 -2.36
C ALA A 140 -14.28 3.08 -3.54
N GLU A 141 -14.13 3.69 -4.72
CA GLU A 141 -14.77 3.29 -5.97
C GLU A 141 -14.39 1.85 -6.35
N ALA A 142 -13.09 1.53 -6.35
CA ALA A 142 -12.59 0.19 -6.63
C ALA A 142 -13.16 -0.86 -5.66
N LYS A 143 -13.20 -0.54 -4.36
CA LYS A 143 -13.77 -1.41 -3.34
C LYS A 143 -15.26 -1.65 -3.60
N ALA A 144 -16.05 -0.59 -3.83
CA ALA A 144 -17.48 -0.71 -4.10
C ALA A 144 -17.75 -1.58 -5.34
N ASN A 145 -16.95 -1.44 -6.40
CA ASN A 145 -17.03 -2.28 -7.59
C ASN A 145 -16.66 -3.74 -7.27
N SER A 146 -15.68 -3.98 -6.40
CA SER A 146 -15.30 -5.32 -5.95
C SER A 146 -16.41 -5.95 -5.12
N ASP A 147 -17.01 -5.21 -4.18
CA ASP A 147 -18.12 -5.66 -3.36
C ASP A 147 -19.32 -6.04 -4.25
N ALA A 148 -19.60 -5.27 -5.30
CA ALA A 148 -20.66 -5.61 -6.26
C ALA A 148 -20.37 -6.89 -7.04
N LEU A 149 -19.12 -7.14 -7.44
CA LEU A 149 -18.72 -8.37 -8.14
C LEU A 149 -18.88 -9.61 -7.23
N THR A 150 -18.71 -9.47 -5.92
CA THR A 150 -18.86 -10.59 -4.97
C THR A 150 -20.25 -11.24 -5.03
N ALA A 151 -21.30 -10.48 -5.39
CA ALA A 151 -22.65 -11.03 -5.53
C ALA A 151 -22.72 -12.07 -6.68
N THR A 152 -22.05 -11.78 -7.81
CA THR A 152 -21.92 -12.71 -8.93
C THR A 152 -21.11 -13.94 -8.55
N GLU A 153 -20.04 -13.75 -7.77
CA GLU A 153 -19.18 -14.82 -7.28
C GLU A 153 -19.94 -15.75 -6.32
N PHE A 154 -20.71 -15.21 -5.38
CA PHE A 154 -21.57 -15.99 -4.50
C PHE A 154 -22.71 -16.70 -5.25
N ALA A 155 -23.29 -16.09 -6.28
CA ALA A 155 -24.28 -16.76 -7.11
C ALA A 155 -23.66 -17.98 -7.83
N ALA A 156 -22.40 -17.89 -8.26
CA ALA A 156 -21.67 -19.03 -8.82
C ALA A 156 -21.44 -20.13 -7.77
N PHE A 157 -21.12 -19.76 -6.53
CA PHE A 157 -20.92 -20.70 -5.43
C PHE A 157 -22.20 -21.47 -5.10
N GLN A 158 -23.34 -20.76 -5.02
CA GLN A 158 -24.65 -21.35 -4.75
C GLN A 158 -25.04 -22.40 -5.79
N LEU A 159 -24.66 -22.24 -7.07
CA LEU A 159 -24.92 -23.24 -8.11
C LEU A 159 -24.20 -24.56 -7.82
N ILE A 160 -22.95 -24.48 -7.34
CA ILE A 160 -22.15 -25.67 -6.99
C ILE A 160 -22.68 -26.33 -5.72
N GLU A 161 -23.02 -25.53 -4.72
CA GLU A 161 -23.50 -25.99 -3.41
C GLU A 161 -24.91 -26.60 -3.48
N ALA A 162 -25.79 -26.08 -4.33
CA ALA A 162 -27.15 -26.61 -4.49
C ALA A 162 -27.13 -28.02 -5.11
N ALA A 163 -26.33 -28.23 -6.16
CA ALA A 163 -26.03 -29.54 -6.72
C ALA A 163 -24.84 -29.42 -7.69
N PRO A 164 -23.74 -30.18 -7.51
CA PRO A 164 -22.56 -30.09 -8.38
C PRO A 164 -22.75 -30.86 -9.70
N THR A 165 -23.91 -30.72 -10.34
CA THR A 165 -24.19 -31.30 -11.67
C THR A 165 -23.32 -30.62 -12.72
N GLU A 166 -23.07 -31.29 -13.86
CA GLU A 166 -22.28 -30.68 -14.93
C GLU A 166 -22.96 -29.43 -15.52
N ALA A 167 -24.29 -29.40 -15.54
CA ALA A 167 -25.05 -28.21 -15.94
C ALA A 167 -24.80 -27.02 -15.00
N ASN A 168 -24.82 -27.26 -13.68
CA ASN A 168 -24.55 -26.21 -12.70
C ASN A 168 -23.08 -25.76 -12.73
N ARG A 169 -22.14 -26.70 -12.88
CA ARG A 169 -20.72 -26.37 -13.09
C ARG A 169 -20.51 -25.53 -14.34
N LEU A 170 -21.13 -25.88 -15.47
CA LEU A 170 -21.06 -25.08 -16.69
C LEU A 170 -21.61 -23.67 -16.48
N ARG A 171 -22.78 -23.55 -15.84
CA ARG A 171 -23.41 -22.25 -15.57
C ARG A 171 -22.56 -21.37 -14.66
N ALA A 172 -21.99 -21.94 -13.59
CA ALA A 172 -21.10 -21.23 -12.69
C ALA A 172 -19.79 -20.80 -13.38
N ARG A 173 -19.19 -21.67 -14.22
CA ARG A 173 -18.02 -21.31 -15.03
C ARG A 173 -18.31 -20.16 -15.99
N ILE A 174 -19.46 -20.18 -16.67
CA ILE A 174 -19.87 -19.09 -17.56
C ILE A 174 -20.03 -17.79 -16.76
N LEU A 175 -20.71 -17.82 -15.62
CA LEU A 175 -20.95 -16.63 -14.79
C LEU A 175 -19.67 -15.94 -14.31
N LEU A 176 -18.56 -16.68 -14.16
CA LEU A 176 -17.25 -16.15 -13.74
C LEU A 176 -16.29 -15.81 -14.89
N ASN A 177 -16.71 -16.01 -16.15
CA ASN A 177 -15.87 -15.82 -17.33
C ASN A 177 -16.62 -15.19 -18.52
N ASP A 178 -17.86 -14.74 -18.33
CA ASP A 178 -18.59 -14.03 -19.37
C ASP A 178 -18.12 -12.57 -19.50
N GLU A 179 -18.61 -11.91 -20.54
CA GLU A 179 -18.25 -10.52 -20.81
C GLU A 179 -18.66 -9.57 -19.67
N ALA A 180 -19.77 -9.85 -18.98
CA ALA A 180 -20.24 -9.03 -17.88
C ALA A 180 -19.29 -9.12 -16.67
N TYR A 181 -18.82 -10.32 -16.34
CA TYR A 181 -17.82 -10.55 -15.30
C TYR A 181 -16.50 -9.85 -15.64
N HIS A 182 -16.01 -9.99 -16.88
CA HIS A 182 -14.79 -9.32 -17.32
C HIS A 182 -14.91 -7.79 -17.29
N ARG A 183 -16.08 -7.25 -17.68
CA ARG A 183 -16.36 -5.81 -17.61
C ARG A 183 -16.41 -5.31 -16.17
N ALA A 184 -17.03 -6.08 -15.26
CA ALA A 184 -17.05 -5.75 -13.84
C ALA A 184 -15.63 -5.76 -13.24
N LYS A 185 -14.82 -6.77 -13.57
CA LYS A 185 -13.41 -6.84 -13.14
C LYS A 185 -12.59 -5.66 -13.68
N ALA A 186 -12.78 -5.27 -14.93
CA ALA A 186 -12.14 -4.07 -15.49
C ALA A 186 -12.61 -2.78 -14.77
N GLY A 187 -13.87 -2.73 -14.34
CA GLY A 187 -14.41 -1.64 -13.51
C GLY A 187 -13.79 -1.56 -12.11
N ILE A 188 -13.25 -2.66 -11.58
CA ILE A 188 -12.47 -2.65 -10.33
C ILE A 188 -11.06 -2.14 -10.59
N MET A 189 -10.44 -2.60 -11.68
CA MET A 189 -9.02 -2.31 -11.96
C MET A 189 -8.75 -0.90 -12.45
N ARG A 190 -9.68 -0.29 -13.20
CA ARG A 190 -9.52 1.08 -13.70
C ARG A 190 -9.34 2.13 -12.59
N PRO A 191 -10.20 2.22 -11.56
CA PRO A 191 -9.98 3.17 -10.47
C PRO A 191 -8.72 2.86 -9.65
N ILE A 192 -8.26 1.61 -9.58
CA ILE A 192 -6.97 1.25 -8.96
C ILE A 192 -5.80 1.82 -9.76
N ASP A 193 -5.85 1.71 -11.09
CA ASP A 193 -4.86 2.28 -12.00
C ASP A 193 -4.81 3.82 -11.93
N GLU A 194 -5.98 4.47 -11.98
CA GLU A 194 -6.10 5.93 -11.83
C GLU A 194 -5.56 6.41 -10.48
N PHE A 195 -5.84 5.66 -9.41
CA PHE A 195 -5.28 5.92 -8.09
C PHE A 195 -3.75 5.78 -8.07
N HIS A 196 -3.17 4.75 -8.69
CA HIS A 196 -1.73 4.56 -8.76
C HIS A 196 -1.05 5.77 -9.40
N HIS A 197 -1.62 6.31 -10.48
CA HIS A 197 -1.10 7.53 -11.11
C HIS A 197 -1.12 8.74 -10.17
N LEU A 198 -2.26 9.01 -9.51
CA LEU A 198 -2.38 10.13 -8.55
C LEU A 198 -1.38 10.01 -7.39
N MET A 199 -1.28 8.82 -6.80
CA MET A 199 -0.36 8.54 -5.71
C MET A 199 1.10 8.66 -6.17
N ASP A 200 1.43 8.14 -7.36
CA ASP A 200 2.78 8.21 -7.91
C ASP A 200 3.23 9.65 -8.11
N GLU A 201 2.41 10.48 -8.76
CA GLU A 201 2.68 11.90 -8.97
C GLU A 201 2.90 12.64 -7.65
N ARG A 202 1.99 12.47 -6.68
CA ARG A 202 2.11 13.13 -5.37
C ARG A 202 3.37 12.72 -4.64
N THR A 203 3.63 11.42 -4.57
CA THR A 203 4.75 10.91 -3.77
C THR A 203 6.10 11.18 -4.43
N LEU A 204 6.17 11.21 -5.77
CA LEU A 204 7.36 11.63 -6.49
C LEU A 204 7.66 13.11 -6.24
N ALA A 205 6.64 13.98 -6.38
CA ALA A 205 6.80 15.40 -6.09
C ALA A 205 7.28 15.67 -4.64
N ALA A 206 6.84 14.86 -3.68
CA ALA A 206 7.32 14.96 -2.29
C ALA A 206 8.80 14.57 -2.13
N VAL A 207 9.27 13.55 -2.86
CA VAL A 207 10.67 13.14 -2.88
C VAL A 207 11.54 14.20 -3.57
N ASP A 208 11.07 14.74 -4.70
CA ASP A 208 11.79 15.78 -5.45
C ASP A 208 11.95 17.04 -4.61
N ALA A 209 10.88 17.52 -3.97
CA ALA A 209 10.94 18.69 -3.08
C ALA A 209 11.90 18.49 -1.89
N ALA A 210 11.93 17.29 -1.30
CA ALA A 210 12.88 16.97 -0.24
C ALA A 210 14.33 16.95 -0.75
N THR A 211 14.54 16.45 -1.97
CA THR A 211 15.85 16.34 -2.63
C THR A 211 16.40 17.70 -3.02
N GLU A 212 15.57 18.59 -3.56
CA GLU A 212 15.95 19.98 -3.88
C GLU A 212 16.41 20.73 -2.63
N ASN A 213 15.65 20.61 -1.53
CA ASN A 213 16.00 21.24 -0.25
C ASN A 213 17.34 20.73 0.30
N ALA A 214 17.58 19.41 0.26
CA ALA A 214 18.86 18.85 0.67
C ALA A 214 20.02 19.30 -0.22
N THR A 215 19.79 19.39 -1.54
CA THR A 215 20.81 19.82 -2.51
C THR A 215 21.25 21.26 -2.27
N LEU A 216 20.31 22.17 -2.00
CA LEU A 216 20.63 23.54 -1.62
C LEU A 216 21.52 23.60 -0.37
N LEU A 217 21.24 22.75 0.63
CA LEU A 217 22.03 22.68 1.85
C LEU A 217 23.40 22.00 1.65
N ARG A 218 23.52 21.01 0.76
CA ARG A 218 24.82 20.42 0.37
C ARG A 218 25.75 21.47 -0.22
N GLY A 219 25.21 22.40 -1.02
CA GLY A 219 25.98 23.52 -1.59
C GLY A 219 26.57 24.48 -0.55
N ILE A 220 26.05 24.52 0.68
CA ILE A 220 26.63 25.32 1.79
C ILE A 220 27.91 24.68 2.34
N PHE A 221 28.05 23.36 2.20
CA PHE A 221 29.17 22.56 2.72
C PHE A 221 30.17 22.12 1.66
N ALA A 222 29.89 22.37 0.37
CA ALA A 222 30.79 22.11 -0.75
C ALA A 222 31.77 23.28 -0.97
#